data_AF-M5BWR0-F1
#
_entry.id   AF-M5BWR0-F1
#
_cell.length_a   1.000
_cell.length_b   1.000
_cell.length_c   1.000
_cell.angle_alpha   90.00
_cell.angle_beta   90.00
_cell.angle_gamma   90.00
#
_symmetry.space_group_name_H-M   'P 1'
#
loop_
_entity.id
_entity.type
_entity.pdbx_description
1 polymer ?
#
loop_
_entity_poly.entity_id
_entity_poly.type
_entity_poly.pdbx_seq_one_letter_code
_entity_poly.pdbx_strand_id
1 'polypeptide(L)'
;MVRGKPGAWDPKPCLVFAEKLLNFIRSTLTEHSRSDAGPDTSSNPAGGSSPSKTEVDPPHTEETKKHDAVVWRLEIRPGTPTVALYKLEPAEVEAVSNGEDRVGFLPTWLWETLADKA
;
A
#
# COMPACT_ATOMS: atom_id res chain seq x y z
N MET A 1 -6.49 12.55 32.74
CA MET A 1 -6.49 13.79 31.92
C MET A 1 -6.24 14.98 32.85
N VAL A 2 -5.05 15.58 32.82
CA VAL A 2 -4.68 16.64 33.76
C VAL A 2 -5.06 17.99 33.15
N ARG A 3 -6.27 18.46 33.42
CA ARG A 3 -6.74 19.79 33.00
C ARG A 3 -6.17 20.85 33.96
N GLY A 4 -5.74 21.99 33.43
CA GLY A 4 -5.43 23.19 34.24
C GLY A 4 -4.02 23.29 34.84
N LYS A 5 -3.06 22.42 34.46
CA LYS A 5 -1.65 22.61 34.85
C LYS A 5 -0.87 23.40 33.77
N PRO A 6 -0.02 24.36 34.16
CA PRO A 6 0.92 24.98 33.23
C PRO A 6 1.75 23.90 32.49
N GLY A 7 1.83 23.99 31.17
CA GLY A 7 2.54 23.03 30.32
C GLY A 7 1.81 21.71 30.05
N ALA A 8 0.56 21.54 30.51
CA ALA A 8 -0.25 20.40 30.11
C ALA A 8 -0.66 20.51 28.64
N TRP A 9 -0.64 19.37 27.94
CA TRP A 9 -1.15 19.26 26.58
C TRP A 9 -2.68 19.43 26.54
N ASP A 10 -3.20 20.11 25.52
CA ASP A 10 -4.64 20.20 25.27
C ASP A 10 -5.06 19.07 24.30
N PRO A 11 -5.95 18.16 24.70
CA PRO A 11 -6.42 17.08 23.82
C PRO A 11 -7.25 17.59 22.63
N LYS A 12 -7.88 18.77 22.71
CA LYS A 12 -8.75 19.27 21.63
C LYS A 12 -7.96 19.51 20.32
N PRO A 13 -6.84 20.27 20.31
CA PRO A 13 -5.98 20.37 19.14
C PRO A 13 -5.49 19.03 18.61
N CYS A 14 -5.16 18.06 19.48
CA CYS A 14 -4.72 16.73 19.05
C CYS A 14 -5.81 16.00 18.26
N LEU A 15 -7.06 16.06 18.72
CA LEU A 15 -8.19 15.40 18.04
C LEU A 15 -8.54 16.09 16.73
N VAL A 16 -8.53 17.42 16.69
CA VAL A 16 -8.73 18.18 15.44
C VAL A 16 -7.64 17.87 14.42
N PHE A 17 -6.39 17.76 14.86
CA PHE A 17 -5.28 17.35 14.00
C PHE A 17 -5.49 15.92 13.46
N ALA A 18 -5.84 14.97 14.32
CA ALA A 18 -6.06 13.58 13.92
C ALA A 18 -7.20 13.45 12.88
N GLU A 19 -8.32 14.15 13.07
CA GLU A 19 -9.43 14.17 12.11
C GLU A 19 -8.96 14.68 10.74
N LYS A 20 -8.28 15.83 10.71
CA LYS A 20 -7.75 16.41 9.46
C LYS A 20 -6.75 15.49 8.77
N LEU A 21 -5.87 14.86 9.55
CA LEU A 21 -4.86 13.94 9.04
C LEU A 21 -5.50 12.69 8.40
N LEU A 22 -6.46 12.06 9.08
CA LEU A 22 -7.14 10.89 8.55
C LEU A 22 -7.95 11.21 7.28
N ASN A 23 -8.61 12.38 7.25
CA ASN A 23 -9.30 12.86 6.05
C ASN A 23 -8.33 13.12 4.89
N PHE A 24 -7.17 13.71 5.17
CA PHE A 24 -6.11 13.90 4.18
C PHE A 24 -5.67 12.55 3.59
N ILE A 25 -5.31 11.57 4.44
CA ILE A 25 -4.89 10.24 4.00
C ILE A 25 -5.96 9.60 3.11
N ARG A 26 -7.22 9.64 3.55
CA ARG A 26 -8.33 9.05 2.80
C ARG A 26 -8.51 9.71 1.43
N SER A 27 -8.47 11.04 1.34
CA SER A 27 -8.64 11.77 0.08
C SER A 27 -7.53 11.39 -0.91
N THR A 28 -6.27 11.44 -0.45
CA THR A 28 -5.11 11.16 -1.30
C THR A 28 -5.15 9.73 -1.86
N LEU A 29 -5.47 8.72 -1.02
CA LEU A 29 -5.53 7.33 -1.48
C LEU A 29 -6.69 7.07 -2.45
N THR A 30 -7.83 7.76 -2.27
CA THR A 30 -9.00 7.60 -3.15
C THR A 30 -8.82 8.30 -4.50
N GLU A 31 -8.08 9.40 -4.54
CA GLU A 31 -7.75 10.10 -5.78
C GLU A 31 -6.81 9.26 -6.64
N HIS A 32 -5.79 8.65 -6.03
CA HIS A 32 -4.79 7.85 -6.75
C HIS A 32 -5.39 6.58 -7.39
N SER A 33 -6.34 5.92 -6.72
CA SER A 33 -7.01 4.73 -7.27
C SER A 33 -7.83 5.02 -8.52
N ARG A 34 -8.25 6.28 -8.74
CA ARG A 34 -8.96 6.67 -9.98
C ARG A 34 -8.01 6.92 -11.14
N SER A 35 -6.76 7.25 -10.87
CA SER A 35 -5.78 7.61 -11.90
C SER A 35 -5.14 6.40 -12.57
N ASP A 36 -5.06 5.25 -11.89
CA ASP A 36 -4.55 3.99 -12.46
C ASP A 36 -5.59 3.28 -13.37
N ALA A 37 -6.85 3.73 -13.39
CA ALA A 37 -7.88 3.27 -14.31
C ALA A 37 -7.81 4.04 -15.65
N GLY A 38 -6.82 3.73 -16.48
CA GLY A 38 -6.72 4.23 -17.85
C GLY A 38 -7.83 3.66 -18.77
N PRO A 39 -8.18 4.34 -19.88
CA PRO A 39 -9.23 3.91 -20.78
C PRO A 39 -8.82 2.65 -21.57
N ASP A 40 -9.65 1.62 -21.47
CA ASP A 40 -9.56 0.37 -22.23
C ASP A 40 -9.47 0.65 -23.73
N THR A 41 -8.25 0.66 -24.28
CA THR A 41 -8.08 0.62 -25.74
C THR A 41 -8.24 -0.83 -26.17
N SER A 42 -9.50 -1.20 -26.42
CA SER A 42 -9.84 -2.46 -27.08
C SER A 42 -9.29 -2.43 -28.51
N SER A 43 -8.20 -3.17 -28.73
CA SER A 43 -7.81 -3.62 -30.05
C SER A 43 -7.50 -5.10 -29.98
N ASN A 44 -8.52 -5.92 -30.27
CA ASN A 44 -8.33 -7.29 -30.75
C ASN A 44 -7.68 -7.23 -32.15
N PRO A 45 -6.85 -8.22 -32.52
CA PRO A 45 -7.39 -9.22 -33.42
C PRO A 45 -6.95 -10.67 -33.14
N ALA A 46 -7.74 -11.56 -33.73
CA ALA A 46 -7.77 -13.00 -33.57
C ALA A 46 -6.52 -13.76 -34.07
N GLY A 47 -6.33 -14.97 -33.54
CA GLY A 47 -5.65 -16.04 -34.27
C GLY A 47 -5.17 -17.22 -33.42
N GLY A 48 -5.74 -18.40 -33.65
CA GLY A 48 -4.95 -19.65 -33.69
C GLY A 48 -5.14 -20.68 -32.57
N SER A 49 -5.80 -21.77 -32.92
CA SER A 49 -6.13 -23.00 -32.17
C SER A 49 -4.98 -23.82 -31.53
N SER A 50 -5.37 -24.48 -30.42
CA SER A 50 -5.14 -25.91 -30.03
C SER A 50 -3.77 -26.47 -29.58
N PRO A 51 -3.79 -27.57 -28.77
CA PRO A 51 -2.84 -27.81 -27.67
C PRO A 51 -1.82 -28.94 -27.96
N SER A 52 -0.72 -28.98 -27.19
CA SER A 52 0.11 -30.18 -27.02
C SER A 52 0.85 -30.15 -25.68
N LYS A 53 0.61 -31.18 -24.86
CA LYS A 53 1.30 -31.49 -23.60
C LYS A 53 2.76 -31.86 -23.86
N THR A 54 3.69 -31.49 -22.98
CA THR A 54 4.67 -32.44 -22.40
C THR A 54 5.13 -31.90 -21.06
N GLU A 55 4.98 -32.76 -20.05
CA GLU A 55 5.21 -32.59 -18.63
C GLU A 55 6.68 -32.99 -18.35
N VAL A 56 7.47 -32.05 -17.84
CA VAL A 56 8.78 -32.32 -17.22
C VAL A 56 8.87 -31.42 -15.99
N ASP A 57 8.74 -32.02 -14.81
CA ASP A 57 8.89 -31.39 -13.50
C ASP A 57 10.26 -30.69 -13.35
N PRO A 58 10.32 -29.38 -13.06
CA PRO A 58 11.50 -28.73 -12.49
C PRO A 58 11.41 -28.74 -10.95
N PRO A 59 12.55 -28.62 -10.23
CA PRO A 59 12.56 -28.60 -8.77
C PRO A 59 11.76 -27.38 -8.28
N HIS A 60 11.02 -27.54 -7.17
CA HIS A 60 10.30 -26.49 -6.45
C HIS A 60 11.14 -25.20 -6.35
N THR A 61 11.02 -24.38 -7.38
CA THR A 61 11.39 -22.98 -7.35
C THR A 61 10.11 -22.37 -6.82
N GLU A 62 10.08 -22.03 -5.54
CA GLU A 62 8.98 -21.22 -5.04
C GLU A 62 8.99 -19.95 -5.87
N GLU A 63 8.09 -19.91 -6.86
CA GLU A 63 7.76 -18.69 -7.58
C GLU A 63 7.21 -17.75 -6.53
N THR A 64 8.08 -16.92 -5.97
CA THR A 64 7.68 -15.78 -5.16
C THR A 64 6.75 -14.96 -6.02
N LYS A 65 5.43 -15.12 -5.81
CA LYS A 65 4.40 -14.30 -6.43
C LYS A 65 4.77 -12.86 -6.10
N LYS A 66 5.23 -12.14 -7.11
CA LYS A 66 5.56 -10.73 -6.97
C LYS A 66 4.23 -10.00 -6.88
N HIS A 67 3.80 -9.74 -5.66
CA HIS A 67 2.57 -9.02 -5.39
C HIS A 67 2.76 -7.56 -5.82
N ASP A 68 1.88 -7.04 -6.68
CA ASP A 68 1.77 -5.61 -7.01
C ASP A 68 1.16 -4.84 -5.83
N ALA A 69 1.70 -5.06 -4.63
CA ALA A 69 1.22 -4.45 -3.41
C ALA A 69 1.55 -2.95 -3.41
N VAL A 70 0.51 -2.14 -3.24
CA VAL A 70 0.65 -0.68 -3.15
C VAL A 70 0.92 -0.29 -1.70
N VAL A 71 2.17 0.02 -1.38
CA VAL A 71 2.59 0.49 -0.05
C VAL A 71 2.78 2.01 -0.07
N TRP A 72 2.24 2.69 0.95
CA TRP A 72 2.36 4.13 1.13
C TRP A 72 3.12 4.45 2.41
N ARG A 73 3.81 5.59 2.42
CA ARG A 73 4.49 6.13 3.60
C ARG A 73 3.90 7.48 3.99
N LEU A 74 3.54 7.58 5.26
CA LEU A 74 3.18 8.82 5.93
C LEU A 74 4.39 9.33 6.71
N GLU A 75 4.76 10.59 6.50
CA GLU A 75 5.88 11.22 7.21
C GLU A 75 5.43 12.49 7.92
N ILE A 76 5.72 12.54 9.24
CA ILE A 76 5.46 13.69 10.11
C ILE A 76 6.79 14.09 10.75
N ARG A 77 7.32 15.27 10.40
CA ARG A 77 8.57 15.77 10.98
C ARG A 77 8.30 16.87 12.03
N PRO A 78 8.95 16.82 13.20
CA PRO A 78 8.88 17.93 14.14
C PRO A 78 9.38 19.24 13.51
N GLY A 79 8.63 20.32 13.70
CA GLY A 79 8.98 21.64 13.18
C GLY A 79 8.62 21.85 11.70
N THR A 80 8.13 20.84 10.98
CA THR A 80 7.59 21.05 9.63
C THR A 80 6.10 21.39 9.69
N PRO A 81 5.63 22.38 8.91
CA PRO A 81 4.22 22.76 8.91
C PRO A 81 3.35 21.78 8.12
N THR A 82 3.95 20.86 7.37
CA THR A 82 3.27 19.93 6.47
C THR A 82 3.51 18.48 6.88
N VAL A 83 2.56 17.63 6.49
CA VAL A 83 2.64 16.17 6.52
C VAL A 83 2.79 15.69 5.09
N ALA A 84 3.67 14.71 4.86
CA ALA A 84 3.85 14.11 3.54
C ALA A 84 3.23 12.71 3.50
N LEU A 85 2.56 12.39 2.40
CA LEU A 85 2.04 11.07 2.10
C LEU A 85 2.42 10.74 0.66
N TYR A 86 3.15 9.65 0.46
CA TYR A 86 3.64 9.26 -0.87
C TYR A 86 3.68 7.74 -1.01
N LYS A 87 3.50 7.27 -2.25
CA LYS A 87 3.61 5.86 -2.62
C LYS A 87 5.08 5.47 -2.59
N LEU A 88 5.37 4.29 -2.05
CA LEU A 88 6.73 3.76 -2.04
C LEU A 88 7.04 3.11 -3.38
N GLU A 89 8.23 3.39 -3.90
CA GLU A 89 8.76 2.69 -5.06
C GLU A 89 9.18 1.26 -4.67
N PRO A 90 9.28 0.31 -5.61
CA PRO A 90 9.58 -1.09 -5.31
C PRO A 90 10.84 -1.29 -4.44
N ALA A 91 11.89 -0.49 -4.65
CA ALA A 91 13.09 -0.54 -3.83
C ALA A 91 12.87 -0.08 -2.38
N GLU A 92 11.98 0.88 -2.16
CA GLU A 92 11.62 1.36 -0.83
C GLU A 92 10.67 0.39 -0.12
N VAL A 93 9.84 -0.34 -0.87
CA VAL A 93 9.02 -1.44 -0.33
C VAL A 93 9.90 -2.55 0.23
N GLU A 94 10.96 -2.93 -0.50
CA GLU A 94 11.92 -3.92 -0.01
C GLU A 94 12.70 -3.41 1.22
N ALA A 95 13.06 -2.13 1.25
CA ALA A 95 13.70 -1.55 2.42
C ALA A 95 12.81 -1.61 3.68
N VAL A 96 11.49 -1.49 3.53
CA VAL A 96 10.56 -1.60 4.68
C VAL A 96 10.19 -3.04 5.02
N SER A 97 10.26 -4.00 4.10
CA SER A 97 10.13 -5.43 4.43
C SER A 97 11.29 -5.89 5.31
N ASN A 98 12.48 -5.29 5.15
CA ASN A 98 13.67 -5.55 5.95
C ASN A 98 14.06 -7.05 5.94
N GLY A 99 13.84 -7.73 4.80
CA GLY A 99 14.12 -9.16 4.63
C GLY A 99 13.16 -10.09 5.39
N GLU A 100 12.09 -9.57 5.98
CA GLU A 100 11.02 -10.37 6.56
C GLU A 100 9.93 -10.70 5.51
N ASP A 101 9.19 -11.79 5.74
CA ASP A 101 8.03 -12.18 4.93
C ASP A 101 6.81 -11.28 5.24
N ARG A 102 6.82 -10.06 4.66
CA ARG A 102 5.76 -9.06 4.86
C ARG A 102 5.61 -8.09 3.70
N VAL A 103 4.39 -7.58 3.56
CA VAL A 103 4.03 -6.46 2.69
C VAL A 103 3.84 -5.21 3.55
N GLY A 104 4.80 -4.29 3.49
CA GLY A 104 4.84 -3.14 4.40
C GLY A 104 5.01 -3.62 5.86
N PHE A 105 3.96 -3.47 6.67
CA PHE A 105 3.93 -4.00 8.06
C PHE A 105 3.06 -5.25 8.22
N LEU A 106 2.36 -5.68 7.17
CA LEU A 106 1.43 -6.82 7.23
C LEU A 106 2.16 -8.11 6.85
N PRO A 107 2.05 -9.19 7.64
CA PRO A 107 2.53 -10.51 7.21
C PRO A 107 1.91 -10.91 5.86
N THR A 108 2.68 -11.57 4.99
CA THR A 108 2.24 -11.92 3.63
C THR A 108 0.95 -12.73 3.62
N TRP A 109 0.82 -13.74 4.49
CA TRP A 109 -0.39 -14.57 4.59
C TRP A 109 -1.68 -13.76 4.84
N LEU A 110 -1.57 -12.68 5.63
CA LEU A 110 -2.72 -11.83 5.96
C LEU A 110 -3.04 -10.93 4.78
N TRP A 111 -2.02 -10.37 4.14
CA TRP A 111 -2.19 -9.56 2.94
C TRP A 111 -2.89 -10.34 1.83
N GLU A 112 -2.42 -11.56 1.53
CA GLU A 112 -3.02 -12.44 0.53
C GLU A 112 -4.48 -12.76 0.86
N THR A 113 -4.76 -13.13 2.11
CA THR A 113 -6.13 -13.42 2.57
C THR A 113 -7.08 -12.23 2.39
N LEU A 114 -6.57 -11.00 2.50
CA LEU A 114 -7.36 -9.78 2.33
C LEU A 114 -7.49 -9.38 0.86
N ALA A 115 -6.42 -9.54 0.08
CA ALA A 115 -6.42 -9.26 -1.36
C ALA A 115 -7.36 -10.20 -2.11
N ASP A 116 -7.41 -11.48 -1.75
CA ASP A 116 -8.32 -12.46 -2.35
C ASP A 116 -9.81 -12.20 -2.03
N LYS A 117 -10.09 -11.41 -1.00
CA LYS A 117 -11.47 -11.06 -0.56
C LYS A 117 -11.93 -9.69 -1.04
N ALA A 118 -11.05 -8.90 -1.65
CA ALA A 118 -11.33 -7.54 -2.13
C ALA A 118 -11.91 -7.56 -3.55
#